data_AF-A0A644ZVP1-F1
#
_entry.id   AF-A0A644ZVP1-F1
#
_cell.length_a   1.000
_cell.length_b   1.000
_cell.length_c   1.000
_cell.angle_alpha   90.00
_cell.angle_beta   90.00
_cell.angle_gamma   90.00
#
_symmetry.space_group_name_H-M   'P 1'
#
loop_
_entity.id
_entity.type
_entity.pdbx_description
1 polymer ?
#
loop_
_entity_poly.entity_id
_entity_poly.type
_entity_poly.pdbx_seq_one_letter_code
_entity_poly.pdbx_strand_id
1 'polypeptide(L)'
;MLDTDNSKVEEIPEEVLERAFRFTTANFEYSDVMKVLKFGPNPRGNKRKIFKTKSGKEVDIYGLIIEAIATNPPLMGLSLDQIKSRMDSLIVDSEKKPDKQQIRDSLNKLQDIIHEKENIYKVFEWKDGMIYILDPLFLFYLRWGKH
;
A
#
# COMPACT_ATOMS: atom_id res chain seq x y z
N MET A 1 -22.26 -13.08 35.81
CA MET A 1 -21.07 -13.90 36.09
C MET A 1 -20.40 -14.09 34.74
N LEU A 2 -19.27 -13.41 34.49
CA LEU A 2 -18.51 -13.62 33.27
C LEU A 2 -17.68 -14.87 33.53
N ASP A 3 -18.03 -15.99 32.89
CA ASP A 3 -17.18 -17.17 32.85
C ASP A 3 -15.90 -16.77 32.12
N THR A 4 -14.86 -16.43 32.88
CA THR A 4 -13.49 -16.37 32.37
C THR A 4 -13.08 -17.80 32.12
N ASP A 5 -13.28 -18.24 30.89
CA ASP A 5 -12.65 -19.43 30.33
C ASP A 5 -11.13 -19.30 30.54
N ASN A 6 -10.63 -20.06 31.52
CA ASN A 6 -9.25 -20.02 31.99
C ASN A 6 -8.38 -21.01 31.20
N SER A 7 -8.81 -21.38 29.99
CA SER A 7 -8.02 -22.16 29.06
C SER A 7 -6.78 -21.38 28.67
N LYS A 8 -5.60 -22.00 28.81
CA LYS A 8 -4.35 -21.43 28.30
C LYS A 8 -4.49 -21.29 26.78
N VAL A 9 -4.61 -20.07 26.29
CA VAL A 9 -4.48 -19.78 24.86
C VAL A 9 -2.99 -19.95 24.52
N GLU A 10 -2.63 -21.12 23.97
CA GLU A 10 -1.25 -21.38 23.52
C GLU A 10 -0.91 -20.60 22.24
N GLU A 11 -1.90 -20.37 21.37
CA GLU A 11 -1.76 -19.61 20.13
C GLU A 11 -3.05 -18.83 19.83
N ILE A 12 -2.91 -17.57 19.41
CA ILE A 12 -4.05 -16.73 19.01
C ILE A 12 -4.35 -17.02 17.53
N PRO A 13 -5.60 -17.38 17.16
CA PRO A 13 -5.94 -17.63 15.76
C PRO A 13 -5.67 -16.42 14.86
N GLU A 14 -5.16 -16.66 13.65
CA GLU A 14 -4.83 -15.61 12.68
C GLU A 14 -6.03 -14.71 12.36
N GLU A 15 -7.23 -15.27 12.25
CA GLU A 15 -8.46 -14.50 12.02
C GLU A 15 -8.76 -13.51 13.16
N VAL A 16 -8.48 -13.90 14.42
CA VAL A 16 -8.66 -13.02 15.58
C VAL A 16 -7.64 -11.87 15.53
N LEU A 17 -6.39 -12.17 15.16
CA LEU A 17 -5.36 -11.15 14.95
C LEU A 17 -5.72 -10.19 13.82
N GLU A 18 -6.12 -10.71 12.65
CA GLU A 18 -6.55 -9.88 11.53
C GLU A 18 -7.71 -8.97 11.90
N ARG A 19 -8.71 -9.50 12.60
CA ARG A 19 -9.86 -8.73 13.07
C ARG A 19 -9.41 -7.62 14.03
N ALA A 20 -8.52 -7.92 14.96
CA ALA A 20 -7.95 -6.95 15.87
C ALA A 20 -7.17 -5.86 15.12
N PHE A 21 -6.30 -6.23 14.18
CA PHE A 21 -5.51 -5.29 13.38
C PHE A 21 -6.40 -4.36 12.55
N ARG A 22 -7.41 -4.91 11.86
CA ARG A 22 -8.40 -4.13 11.11
C ARG A 22 -9.16 -3.17 12.03
N PHE A 23 -9.55 -3.62 13.21
CA PHE A 23 -10.23 -2.77 14.20
C PHE A 23 -9.32 -1.63 14.69
N THR A 24 -8.04 -1.90 14.96
CA THR A 24 -7.07 -0.87 15.35
C THR A 24 -6.95 0.23 14.31
N THR A 25 -6.93 -0.12 13.02
CA THR A 25 -6.83 0.87 11.93
C THR A 25 -8.06 1.76 11.76
N ALA A 26 -9.21 1.42 12.36
CA ALA A 26 -10.45 2.19 12.21
C ALA A 26 -10.34 3.62 12.76
N ASN A 27 -9.43 3.83 13.72
CA ASN A 27 -9.19 5.14 14.34
C ASN A 27 -8.04 5.93 13.69
N PHE A 28 -7.43 5.41 12.63
CA PHE A 28 -6.30 6.07 11.99
C PHE A 28 -6.76 7.09 10.94
N GLU A 29 -6.14 8.26 10.94
CA GLU A 29 -6.49 9.38 10.06
C GLU A 29 -5.81 9.32 8.67
N TYR A 30 -5.44 8.12 8.18
CA TYR A 30 -4.79 7.96 6.87
C TYR A 30 -5.75 7.79 5.70
N SER A 31 -7.08 7.82 5.92
CA SER A 31 -8.05 7.55 4.85
C SER A 31 -7.94 8.55 3.69
N ASP A 32 -7.75 9.85 3.98
CA ASP A 32 -7.58 10.87 2.96
C ASP A 32 -6.20 10.82 2.29
N VAL A 33 -5.15 10.49 3.05
CA VAL A 33 -3.83 10.19 2.49
C VAL A 33 -3.94 9.05 1.49
N MET A 34 -4.63 7.96 1.84
CA MET A 34 -4.83 6.81 0.96
C MET A 34 -5.63 7.13 -0.30
N LYS A 35 -6.66 7.97 -0.19
CA LYS A 35 -7.38 8.45 -1.38
C LYS A 35 -6.42 9.17 -2.33
N VAL A 36 -5.64 10.13 -1.82
CA VAL A 36 -4.67 10.88 -2.64
C VAL A 36 -3.67 9.93 -3.31
N LEU A 37 -3.10 8.99 -2.56
CA LEU A 37 -2.12 8.05 -3.10
C LEU A 37 -2.68 7.10 -4.15
N LYS A 38 -3.88 6.55 -3.94
CA LYS A 38 -4.53 5.68 -4.92
C LYS A 38 -4.97 6.44 -6.16
N PHE A 39 -5.51 7.64 -5.99
CA PHE A 39 -5.98 8.43 -7.13
C PHE A 39 -4.84 9.04 -7.92
N GLY A 40 -3.68 9.32 -7.31
CA GLY A 40 -2.55 9.94 -7.99
C GLY A 40 -2.92 11.26 -8.70
N PRO A 41 -2.08 11.75 -9.62
CA PRO A 41 -2.37 12.95 -10.39
C PRO A 41 -3.47 12.69 -11.42
N ASN A 42 -4.23 13.74 -11.74
CA ASN A 42 -5.24 13.70 -12.78
C ASN A 42 -4.61 13.39 -14.16
N PRO A 43 -5.18 12.46 -14.93
CA PRO A 43 -4.68 12.14 -16.26
C PRO A 43 -4.88 13.31 -17.21
N ARG A 44 -3.81 13.76 -17.88
CA ARG A 44 -3.85 14.81 -18.91
C ARG A 44 -4.22 14.22 -20.27
N GLY A 45 -5.47 13.82 -20.44
CA GLY A 45 -6.05 13.37 -21.72
C GLY A 45 -6.26 11.86 -21.83
N ASN A 46 -5.19 11.06 -21.74
CA ASN A 46 -5.31 9.60 -21.88
C ASN A 46 -5.73 8.93 -20.57
N LYS A 47 -6.65 7.95 -20.66
CA LYS A 47 -6.99 7.09 -19.53
C LYS A 47 -5.75 6.32 -19.07
N ARG A 48 -5.59 6.19 -17.76
CA ARG A 48 -4.53 5.38 -17.16
C ARG A 48 -4.75 3.90 -17.50
N LYS A 49 -3.66 3.18 -17.77
CA LYS A 49 -3.71 1.73 -17.94
C LYS A 49 -4.19 1.10 -16.63
N ILE A 50 -5.15 0.19 -16.74
CA ILE A 50 -5.63 -0.65 -15.64
C ILE A 50 -4.95 -2.03 -15.76
N PHE A 51 -4.61 -2.60 -14.62
CA PHE A 51 -3.97 -3.90 -14.48
C PHE A 51 -4.89 -4.80 -13.65
N LYS A 52 -5.03 -6.06 -14.08
CA LYS A 52 -5.72 -7.08 -13.31
C LYS A 52 -4.74 -7.78 -12.37
N THR A 53 -5.08 -7.82 -11.09
CA THR A 53 -4.28 -8.53 -10.07
C THR A 53 -4.72 -9.97 -9.93
N LYS A 54 -3.85 -10.83 -9.40
CA LYS A 54 -4.16 -12.23 -9.04
C LYS A 54 -5.26 -12.33 -7.98
N SER A 55 -5.49 -11.26 -7.20
CA SER A 55 -6.61 -11.15 -6.26
C SER A 55 -7.96 -10.82 -6.92
N GLY A 56 -7.97 -10.59 -8.25
CA GLY A 56 -9.17 -10.22 -9.00
C GLY A 56 -9.46 -8.72 -9.06
N LYS A 57 -8.70 -7.89 -8.34
CA LYS A 57 -8.85 -6.42 -8.40
C LYS A 57 -8.35 -5.84 -9.70
N GLU A 58 -8.96 -4.73 -10.10
CA GLU A 58 -8.54 -3.89 -11.21
C GLU A 58 -8.02 -2.55 -10.67
N VAL A 59 -6.73 -2.30 -10.86
CA VAL A 59 -6.02 -1.13 -10.31
C VAL A 59 -5.11 -0.52 -11.36
N ASP A 60 -4.87 0.78 -11.27
CA ASP A 60 -3.88 1.45 -12.11
C ASP A 60 -2.47 1.35 -11.51
N ILE A 61 -1.51 2.08 -12.09
CA ILE A 61 -0.11 2.07 -11.64
C ILE A 61 0.05 2.54 -10.19
N TYR A 62 -0.76 3.49 -9.72
CA TYR A 62 -0.66 4.02 -8.35
C TYR A 62 -1.28 3.04 -7.36
N GLY A 63 -2.43 2.46 -7.71
CA GLY A 63 -3.02 1.35 -6.96
C GLY A 63 -2.03 0.17 -6.82
N LEU A 64 -1.34 -0.21 -7.89
CA LEU A 64 -0.32 -1.26 -7.85
C LEU A 64 0.89 -0.92 -6.95
N ILE A 65 1.38 0.32 -6.99
CA ILE A 65 2.47 0.76 -6.10
C ILE A 65 2.05 0.59 -4.63
N ILE A 66 0.84 1.01 -4.30
CA ILE A 66 0.29 0.90 -2.94
C ILE A 66 0.14 -0.56 -2.52
N GLU A 67 -0.41 -1.43 -3.38
CA GLU A 67 -0.52 -2.86 -3.08
C GLU A 67 0.87 -3.53 -2.94
N ALA A 68 1.86 -3.11 -3.73
CA ALA A 68 3.23 -3.61 -3.63
C ALA A 68 3.88 -3.22 -2.29
N ILE A 69 3.68 -1.99 -1.81
CA ILE A 69 4.19 -1.57 -0.49
C ILE A 69 3.50 -2.36 0.62
N ALA A 70 2.18 -2.59 0.51
CA ALA A 70 1.40 -3.36 1.47
C ALA A 70 1.70 -4.88 1.49
N THR A 71 2.40 -5.39 0.47
CA THR A 71 2.70 -6.82 0.35
C THR A 71 3.61 -7.32 1.48
N ASN A 72 3.35 -8.53 1.99
CA ASN A 72 4.19 -9.16 3.00
C ASN A 72 5.56 -9.61 2.44
N PRO A 73 6.67 -9.50 3.21
CA PRO A 73 6.75 -8.87 4.52
C PRO A 73 6.65 -7.33 4.44
N PRO A 74 6.08 -6.64 5.45
CA PRO A 74 6.14 -5.18 5.51
C PRO A 74 7.59 -4.72 5.55
N LEU A 75 7.94 -3.75 4.70
CA LEU A 75 9.28 -3.16 4.69
C LEU A 75 9.18 -1.65 4.87
N MET A 76 9.98 -1.11 5.80
CA MET A 76 10.13 0.34 5.98
C MET A 76 10.90 0.99 4.83
N GLY A 77 11.64 0.21 4.05
CA GLY A 77 12.39 0.69 2.88
C GLY A 77 12.30 -0.31 1.73
N LEU A 78 12.03 0.16 0.52
CA LEU A 78 11.97 -0.67 -0.69
C LEU A 78 12.70 -0.01 -1.85
N SER A 79 13.62 -0.75 -2.48
CA SER A 79 14.23 -0.33 -3.74
C SER A 79 13.25 -0.45 -4.92
N LEU A 80 13.53 0.27 -6.01
CA LEU A 80 12.76 0.16 -7.26
C LEU A 80 12.61 -1.29 -7.74
N ASP A 81 13.64 -2.10 -7.54
CA ASP A 81 13.68 -3.49 -7.99
C ASP A 81 12.77 -4.37 -7.11
N GLN A 82 12.75 -4.11 -5.80
CA GLN A 82 11.82 -4.78 -4.88
C GLN A 82 10.38 -4.38 -5.18
N ILE A 83 10.12 -3.09 -5.43
CA ILE A 83 8.79 -2.59 -5.81
C ILE A 83 8.33 -3.29 -7.10
N LYS A 84 9.19 -3.32 -8.13
CA LYS A 84 8.88 -4.00 -9.38
C LYS A 84 8.59 -5.47 -9.17
N SER A 85 9.44 -6.18 -8.42
CA SER A 85 9.27 -7.62 -8.17
C SER A 85 7.93 -7.91 -7.46
N ARG A 86 7.53 -7.07 -6.51
CA ARG A 86 6.23 -7.18 -5.83
C ARG A 86 5.07 -6.90 -6.77
N MET A 87 5.13 -5.82 -7.56
CA MET A 87 4.12 -5.52 -8.57
C MET A 87 3.97 -6.66 -9.60
N ASP A 88 5.09 -7.19 -10.09
CA ASP A 88 5.11 -8.30 -11.03
C ASP A 88 4.45 -9.57 -10.46
N SER A 89 4.54 -9.77 -9.14
CA SER A 89 3.93 -10.89 -8.44
C SER A 89 2.44 -10.70 -8.22
N LEU A 90 1.97 -9.45 -8.10
CA LEU A 90 0.56 -9.08 -7.93
C LEU A 90 -0.24 -9.19 -9.23
N ILE A 91 0.36 -8.86 -10.38
CA ILE A 91 -0.31 -8.80 -11.68
C ILE A 91 -0.50 -10.22 -12.25
N VAL A 92 -1.65 -10.50 -12.87
CA VAL A 92 -1.87 -11.79 -13.57
C VAL A 92 -0.85 -12.00 -14.69
N ASP A 93 -0.41 -13.23 -14.92
CA ASP A 93 0.75 -13.48 -15.79
C ASP A 93 0.49 -13.14 -17.27
N SER A 94 -0.78 -13.09 -17.70
CA SER A 94 -1.18 -12.69 -19.05
C SER A 94 -1.10 -11.18 -19.32
N GLU A 95 -0.93 -10.35 -18.29
CA GLU A 95 -0.91 -8.90 -18.42
C GLU A 95 0.50 -8.36 -18.69
N LYS A 96 0.60 -7.34 -19.55
CA LYS A 96 1.86 -6.62 -19.74
C LYS A 96 2.20 -5.83 -18.46
N LYS A 97 3.24 -6.27 -17.77
CA LYS A 97 3.77 -5.68 -16.53
C LYS A 97 4.43 -4.32 -16.81
N PRO A 98 4.36 -3.36 -15.88
CA PRO A 98 5.02 -2.07 -16.04
C PRO A 98 6.55 -2.23 -16.01
N ASP A 99 7.24 -1.40 -16.80
CA ASP A 99 8.69 -1.34 -16.75
C ASP A 99 9.19 -0.44 -15.59
N LYS A 100 10.51 -0.51 -15.30
CA LYS A 100 11.12 0.26 -14.21
C LYS A 100 10.98 1.78 -14.41
N GLN A 101 10.95 2.25 -15.65
CA GLN A 101 10.85 3.68 -15.94
C GLN A 101 9.44 4.19 -15.63
N GLN A 102 8.41 3.46 -16.06
CA GLN A 102 7.01 3.75 -15.74
C GLN A 102 6.76 3.78 -14.23
N ILE A 103 7.35 2.86 -13.48
CA ILE A 103 7.26 2.83 -12.01
C ILE A 103 7.95 4.06 -11.41
N ARG A 104 9.19 4.35 -11.82
CA ARG A 104 9.94 5.53 -11.35
C ARG A 104 9.20 6.84 -11.63
N ASP A 105 8.70 7.02 -12.84
CA ASP A 105 7.96 8.24 -13.22
C ASP A 105 6.67 8.41 -12.42
N SER A 106 6.01 7.30 -12.07
CA SER A 106 4.82 7.31 -11.23
C SER A 106 5.17 7.63 -9.78
N LEU A 107 6.29 7.12 -9.25
CA LEU A 107 6.76 7.45 -7.91
C LEU A 107 7.17 8.91 -7.78
N ASN A 108 7.86 9.47 -8.78
CA ASN A 108 8.18 10.91 -8.82
C ASN A 108 6.91 11.76 -8.73
N LYS A 109 5.89 11.43 -9.54
CA LYS A 109 4.60 12.14 -9.50
C LYS A 109 3.87 12.00 -8.16
N LEU A 110 3.93 10.83 -7.53
CA LEU A 110 3.37 10.66 -6.17
C LEU A 110 4.12 11.52 -5.16
N GLN A 111 5.46 11.57 -5.24
CA GLN A 111 6.27 12.39 -4.36
C GLN A 111 5.91 13.88 -4.49
N ASP A 112 5.74 14.37 -5.73
CA ASP A 112 5.35 15.75 -6.00
C ASP A 112 3.99 16.08 -5.35
N ILE A 113 2.99 15.21 -5.53
CA ILE A 113 1.65 15.40 -4.95
C ILE A 113 1.70 15.44 -3.43
N ILE A 114 2.47 14.54 -2.80
CA ILE A 114 2.59 14.50 -1.34
C ILE A 114 3.30 15.75 -0.82
N HIS A 115 4.32 16.23 -1.54
CA HIS A 115 5.05 17.45 -1.17
C HIS A 115 4.23 18.73 -1.29
N GLU A 116 3.31 18.80 -2.25
CA GLU A 116 2.35 19.90 -2.40
C GLU A 116 1.27 19.93 -1.31
N LYS A 117 1.14 18.85 -0.53
CA LYS A 117 0.13 18.71 0.53
C LYS A 117 0.69 19.03 1.91
N GLU A 118 -0.22 19.11 2.89
CA GLU A 118 0.11 19.31 4.30
C GLU A 118 0.99 18.17 4.85
N ASN A 119 1.70 18.43 5.95
CA ASN A 119 2.67 17.49 6.51
C ASN A 119 2.08 16.11 6.84
N ILE A 120 0.77 16.02 7.14
CA ILE A 120 0.11 14.74 7.43
C ILE A 120 0.16 13.75 6.26
N TYR A 121 0.34 14.24 5.02
CA TYR A 121 0.40 13.43 3.81
C TYR A 121 1.81 12.85 3.57
N LYS A 122 2.84 13.36 4.25
CA LYS A 122 4.24 12.98 4.07
C LYS A 122 4.56 11.68 4.81
N VAL A 123 3.87 10.61 4.41
CA VAL A 123 3.94 9.27 5.02
C VAL A 123 5.08 8.41 4.45
N PHE A 124 5.62 8.78 3.28
CA PHE A 124 6.81 8.18 2.71
C PHE A 124 7.67 9.23 1.98
N GLU A 125 8.91 8.88 1.70
CA GLU A 125 9.85 9.62 0.87
C GLU A 125 10.40 8.71 -0.25
N TRP A 126 10.34 9.17 -1.49
CA TRP A 126 10.98 8.54 -2.64
C TRP A 126 12.24 9.31 -3.03
N LYS A 127 13.42 8.71 -2.82
CA LYS A 127 14.72 9.27 -3.20
C LYS A 127 15.74 8.18 -3.45
N ASP A 128 16.75 8.47 -4.28
CA ASP A 128 17.88 7.57 -4.56
C ASP A 128 17.46 6.16 -5.00
N GLY A 129 16.31 6.05 -5.68
CA GLY A 129 15.78 4.77 -6.14
C GLY A 129 15.13 3.91 -5.04
N MET A 130 14.84 4.49 -3.88
CA MET A 130 14.21 3.82 -2.73
C MET A 130 13.01 4.61 -2.19
N ILE A 131 11.95 3.88 -1.83
CA ILE A 131 10.88 4.36 -0.97
C ILE A 131 11.31 4.15 0.47
N TYR A 132 11.17 5.17 1.31
CA TYR A 132 11.32 5.13 2.75
C TYR A 132 9.98 5.48 3.38
N ILE A 133 9.36 4.53 4.09
CA ILE A 133 8.18 4.81 4.88
C ILE A 133 8.61 5.62 6.10
N LEU A 134 8.00 6.80 6.28
CA LEU A 134 8.33 7.71 7.38
C LEU A 134 7.50 7.41 8.63
N ASP A 135 6.35 6.77 8.47
CA ASP A 135 5.42 6.44 9.55
C ASP A 135 5.08 4.93 9.57
N PRO A 136 5.53 4.18 10.59
CA PRO A 136 5.19 2.77 10.74
C PRO A 136 3.67 2.50 10.87
N LEU A 137 2.90 3.43 11.43
CA LEU A 137 1.45 3.29 11.57
C LEU A 137 0.77 3.39 10.20
N PHE A 138 1.32 4.19 9.29
CA PHE A 138 0.88 4.21 7.90
C PHE A 138 1.13 2.87 7.20
N LEU A 139 2.30 2.24 7.37
CA LEU A 139 2.55 0.90 6.82
C LEU A 139 1.61 -0.15 7.40
N PHE A 140 1.30 -0.05 8.68
CA PHE A 140 0.30 -0.91 9.32
C PHE A 140 -1.09 -0.68 8.74
N TYR A 141 -1.47 0.58 8.50
CA TYR A 141 -2.72 0.96 7.83
C TYR A 141 -2.81 0.43 6.40
N LEU A 142 -1.74 0.49 5.62
CA LEU A 142 -1.68 -0.06 4.27
C LEU A 142 -1.97 -1.56 4.22
N ARG A 143 -1.64 -2.29 5.28
CA ARG A 143 -1.86 -3.75 5.34
C ARG A 143 -3.26 -4.11 5.81
N TRP A 144 -3.74 -3.42 6.83
CA TRP A 144 -4.94 -3.84 7.57
C TRP A 144 -6.13 -2.88 7.44
N GLY A 145 -5.88 -1.64 7.02
CA GLY A 145 -6.91 -0.63 6.83
C GLY A 145 -7.87 -0.96 5.70
N LYS A 146 -9.09 -0.45 5.79
CA LYS A 146 -10.05 -0.51 4.67
C LYS A 146 -9.76 0.64 3.70
N HIS A 147 -9.30 0.32 2.50
CA HIS A 147 -9.02 1.30 1.45
C HIS A 147 -9.15 0.69 0.06
#